data_AF-A0A4D7BLA5-F1
#
_entry.id   AF-A0A4D7BLA5-F1
#
_cell.length_a   1.000
_cell.length_b   1.000
_cell.length_c   1.000
_cell.angle_alpha   90.00
_cell.angle_beta   90.00
_cell.angle_gamma   90.00
#
_symmetry.space_group_name_H-M   'P 1'
#
loop_
_entity.id
_entity.type
_entity.pdbx_description
1 polymer ?
#
loop_
_entity_poly.entity_id
_entity_poly.type
_entity_poly.pdbx_seq_one_letter_code
_entity_poly.pdbx_strand_id
1 'polypeptide(L)'
;MPDPVDDIATRSFPPAVVQAMREAYREACSELGLGPEQTDQHRAIAAAILHMVGADEIDQDALVKTAVAAGKAAAPPAAEPDPA
;
A
#
# COMPACT_ATOMS: atom_id res chain seq x y z
N MET A 1 20.50 13.38 -19.03
CA MET A 1 19.15 13.54 -18.47
C MET A 1 19.12 12.69 -17.21
N PRO A 2 18.90 13.25 -16.01
CA PRO A 2 18.76 12.44 -14.81
C PRO A 2 17.47 11.61 -14.91
N ASP A 3 17.57 10.35 -14.49
CA ASP A 3 16.51 9.37 -14.52
C ASP A 3 15.44 9.74 -13.47
N PRO A 4 14.14 9.80 -13.80
CA PRO A 4 13.10 10.24 -12.85
C PRO A 4 12.93 9.31 -11.66
N VAL A 5 13.54 8.11 -11.68
CA VAL A 5 13.47 7.13 -10.60
C VAL A 5 14.49 7.40 -9.48
N ASP A 6 15.58 8.11 -9.77
CA ASP A 6 16.64 8.44 -8.78
C ASP A 6 16.21 9.56 -7.79
N ASP A 7 15.21 10.36 -8.17
CA ASP A 7 14.73 11.53 -7.42
C ASP A 7 13.94 11.16 -6.15
N ILE A 8 13.29 9.99 -6.12
CA ILE A 8 12.44 9.58 -4.99
C ILE A 8 13.29 9.06 -3.81
N ALA A 9 14.42 8.41 -4.10
CA ALA A 9 15.31 7.84 -3.09
C ALA A 9 16.18 8.91 -2.38
N THR A 10 16.40 10.06 -3.02
CA THR A 10 17.13 11.21 -2.46
C THR A 10 16.21 12.33 -1.96
N ARG A 11 14.91 12.27 -2.25
CA ARG A 11 13.90 13.20 -1.71
C ARG A 11 13.76 13.01 -0.20
N SER A 12 14.30 13.97 0.56
CA SER A 12 13.92 14.13 1.96
C SER A 12 12.48 14.60 2.01
N PHE A 13 11.55 13.69 2.32
CA PHE A 13 10.17 14.07 2.58
C PHE A 13 10.11 14.98 3.82
N PRO A 14 9.27 16.02 3.81
CA PRO A 14 9.08 16.83 5.00
C PRO A 14 8.62 15.95 6.17
N PRO A 15 9.03 16.24 7.41
CA PRO A 15 8.66 15.41 8.57
C PRO A 15 7.14 15.31 8.78
N ALA A 16 6.37 16.31 8.33
CA ALA A 16 4.91 16.26 8.31
C ALA A 16 4.37 15.20 7.35
N VAL A 17 4.95 15.10 6.14
CA VAL A 17 4.56 14.09 5.14
C VAL A 17 4.94 12.70 5.61
N VAL A 18 6.14 12.52 6.17
CA VAL A 18 6.57 11.22 6.75
C VAL A 18 5.63 10.79 7.89
N GLN A 19 5.16 11.72 8.71
CA GLN A 19 4.18 11.41 9.75
C GLN A 19 2.83 11.01 9.17
N ALA A 20 2.31 11.75 8.18
CA ALA A 20 1.06 11.40 7.49
C ALA A 20 1.14 10.02 6.82
N MET A 21 2.26 9.70 6.15
CA MET A 21 2.50 8.38 5.56
C MET A 21 2.48 7.26 6.62
N ARG A 22 3.10 7.50 7.78
CA ARG A 22 3.13 6.53 8.88
C ARG A 22 1.76 6.33 9.52
N GLU A 23 0.99 7.40 9.64
CA GLU A 23 -0.37 7.38 10.18
C GLU A 23 -1.30 6.60 9.25
N ALA A 24 -1.35 6.97 7.96
CA ALA A 24 -2.14 6.28 6.94
C ALA A 24 -1.77 4.79 6.83
N TYR A 25 -0.47 4.45 6.92
CA TYR A 25 -0.03 3.05 6.93
C TYR A 25 -0.56 2.29 8.14
N ARG A 26 -0.47 2.87 9.35
CA ARG A 26 -0.94 2.23 10.59
C ARG A 26 -2.45 2.06 10.59
N GLU A 27 -3.19 3.07 10.15
CA GLU A 27 -4.64 3.01 10.05
C GLU A 27 -5.08 1.93 9.07
N ALA A 28 -4.51 1.90 7.85
CA ALA A 28 -4.81 0.86 6.88
C ALA A 28 -4.47 -0.55 7.40
N CYS A 29 -3.33 -0.72 8.08
CA CYS A 29 -2.98 -2.00 8.70
C CYS A 29 -3.94 -2.38 9.83
N SER A 30 -4.37 -1.42 10.64
CA SER A 30 -5.30 -1.65 11.76
C SER A 30 -6.70 -1.99 11.27
N GLU A 31 -7.20 -1.29 10.25
CA GLU A 31 -8.52 -1.51 9.67
C GLU A 31 -8.63 -2.89 9.01
N LEU A 32 -7.54 -3.34 8.38
CA LEU A 32 -7.46 -4.64 7.73
C LEU A 32 -7.03 -5.78 8.67
N GLY A 33 -6.70 -5.49 9.92
CA GLY A 33 -6.18 -6.48 10.86
C GLY A 33 -4.92 -7.19 10.36
N LEU A 34 -4.03 -6.46 9.69
CA LEU A 34 -2.81 -7.05 9.10
C LEU A 34 -1.86 -7.52 10.19
N GLY A 35 -1.61 -8.83 10.19
CA GLY A 35 -0.60 -9.48 11.01
C GLY A 35 0.78 -9.51 10.31
N PRO A 36 1.86 -9.83 11.05
CA PRO A 36 3.23 -9.78 10.53
C PRO A 36 3.51 -10.71 9.34
N GLU A 37 2.66 -11.72 9.11
CA GLU A 37 2.81 -12.67 7.99
C GLU A 37 2.28 -12.12 6.66
N GLN A 38 1.50 -11.04 6.69
CA GLN A 38 0.81 -10.44 5.54
C GLN A 38 1.69 -9.47 4.73
N THR A 39 2.88 -9.95 4.35
CA THR A 39 3.97 -9.15 3.76
C THR A 39 3.56 -8.47 2.44
N ASP A 40 2.76 -9.12 1.62
CA ASP A 40 2.32 -8.57 0.32
C ASP A 40 1.31 -7.43 0.49
N GLN A 41 0.40 -7.51 1.46
CA GLN A 41 -0.52 -6.42 1.78
C GLN A 41 0.24 -5.23 2.38
N HIS A 42 1.23 -5.47 3.25
CA HIS A 42 2.11 -4.43 3.76
C HIS A 42 2.88 -3.71 2.64
N ARG A 43 3.42 -4.46 1.67
CA ARG A 43 4.09 -3.90 0.48
C ARG A 43 3.13 -3.10 -0.39
N ALA A 44 1.91 -3.59 -0.62
CA ALA A 44 0.91 -2.91 -1.42
C ALA A 44 0.50 -1.57 -0.80
N ILE A 45 0.26 -1.52 0.51
CA ILE A 45 -0.06 -0.27 1.23
C ILE A 45 1.11 0.70 1.12
N ALA A 46 2.33 0.26 1.40
CA ALA A 46 3.51 1.13 1.33
C ALA A 46 3.73 1.71 -0.09
N ALA A 47 3.56 0.89 -1.13
CA ALA A 47 3.66 1.32 -2.52
C ALA A 47 2.57 2.33 -2.89
N ALA A 48 1.33 2.08 -2.46
CA ALA A 48 0.22 2.99 -2.71
C ALA A 48 0.42 4.35 -2.03
N ILE A 49 0.90 4.37 -0.77
CA ILE A 49 1.24 5.60 -0.06
C ILE A 49 2.34 6.37 -0.79
N LEU A 50 3.40 5.69 -1.24
CA LEU A 50 4.49 6.34 -1.99
C LEU A 50 3.99 6.94 -3.31
N HIS A 51 3.11 6.25 -4.02
CA HIS A 51 2.53 6.72 -5.27
C HIS A 51 1.62 7.95 -5.05
N MET A 52 0.80 7.92 -4.00
CA MET A 52 -0.09 9.01 -3.58
C MET A 52 0.66 10.25 -3.13
N VAL A 53 1.74 10.09 -2.37
CA VAL A 53 2.62 11.22 -2.00
C VAL A 53 3.30 11.82 -3.22
N GLY A 54 3.64 11.00 -4.23
CA GLY A 54 4.11 11.50 -5.52
C GLY A 54 3.07 12.34 -6.27
N ALA A 55 1.78 12.10 -6.00
CA ALA A 55 0.64 12.84 -6.54
C ALA A 55 0.16 14.00 -5.64
N ASP A 56 0.83 14.26 -4.51
CA ASP A 56 0.45 15.25 -3.48
C ASP A 56 -0.96 15.04 -2.87
N GLU A 57 -1.52 13.84 -2.99
CA GLU A 57 -2.85 13.51 -2.48
C GLU A 57 -2.85 12.09 -1.88
N ILE A 58 -3.20 11.97 -0.60
CA ILE A 58 -3.35 10.68 0.09
C ILE A 58 -4.84 10.40 0.30
N ASP A 59 -5.37 9.41 -0.43
CA ASP A 59 -6.75 8.95 -0.28
C ASP A 59 -6.78 7.63 0.51
N GLN A 60 -7.28 7.69 1.74
CA GLN A 60 -7.28 6.56 2.68
C GLN A 60 -8.17 5.40 2.22
N ASP A 61 -9.29 5.70 1.57
CA ASP A 61 -10.21 4.69 1.04
C ASP A 61 -9.58 3.90 -0.12
N ALA A 62 -8.87 4.59 -1.01
CA ALA A 62 -8.10 3.98 -2.09
C ALA A 62 -6.93 3.13 -1.57
N LEU A 63 -6.27 3.52 -0.47
CA LEU A 63 -5.22 2.72 0.18
C LEU A 63 -5.77 1.37 0.66
N VAL A 64 -6.89 1.41 1.38
CA VAL A 64 -7.55 0.21 1.92
C VAL A 64 -8.03 -0.69 0.79
N LYS A 65 -8.67 -0.14 -0.25
CA LYS A 65 -9.09 -0.90 -1.43
C LYS A 65 -7.92 -1.59 -2.14
N THR A 66 -6.79 -0.90 -2.28
CA THR A 66 -5.58 -1.44 -2.91
C THR A 66 -5.01 -2.60 -2.09
N ALA A 67 -4.98 -2.47 -0.77
CA ALA A 67 -4.49 -3.49 0.14
C ALA A 67 -5.39 -4.74 0.14
N VAL A 68 -6.72 -4.56 0.12
CA VAL A 68 -7.69 -5.67 -0.01
C VAL A 68 -7.52 -6.38 -1.34
N ALA A 69 -7.33 -5.64 -2.44
CA ALA A 69 -7.09 -6.22 -3.76
C ALA A 69 -5.79 -7.04 -3.79
N ALA A 70 -4.73 -6.56 -3.14
CA ALA A 70 -3.47 -7.28 -3.01
C ALA A 70 -3.61 -8.57 -2.18
N GLY A 71 -4.34 -8.51 -1.05
CA GLY A 71 -4.65 -9.71 -0.25
C GLY A 71 -5.51 -10.73 -1.00
N LYS A 72 -6.46 -10.27 -1.81
CA LYS A 72 -7.31 -11.13 -2.66
C LYS A 72 -6.55 -11.76 -3.82
N ALA A 73 -5.55 -11.07 -4.39
CA ALA A 73 -4.69 -11.61 -5.44
C ALA A 73 -3.67 -12.64 -4.90
N ALA A 74 -3.29 -12.54 -3.62
CA ALA A 74 -2.43 -13.50 -2.94
C ALA A 74 -3.18 -14.75 -2.44
N ALA A 75 -4.50 -14.66 -2.25
CA ALA A 75 -5.32 -15.85 -2.06
C ALA A 75 -5.39 -16.62 -3.40
N PRO A 76 -5.05 -17.92 -3.45
CA PRO A 76 -5.27 -18.71 -4.66
C PRO A 76 -6.74 -18.57 -5.06
N PRO A 77 -7.06 -18.48 -6.37
CA PRO A 77 -8.46 -18.50 -6.80
C PRO A 77 -9.08 -19.73 -6.16
N ALA A 78 -10.11 -19.52 -5.32
CA ALA A 78 -10.88 -20.60 -4.77
C ALA A 78 -11.21 -21.54 -5.93
N ALA A 79 -10.69 -22.76 -5.87
CA ALA A 79 -10.98 -23.79 -6.83
C ALA A 79 -12.51 -23.80 -7.00
N GLU A 80 -12.96 -23.53 -8.22
CA GLU A 80 -14.36 -23.72 -8.59
C GLU A 80 -14.80 -25.08 -8.04
N PRO A 81 -15.88 -25.19 -7.26
CA PRO A 81 -16.38 -26.49 -6.89
C PRO A 81 -16.81 -27.18 -8.17
N ASP A 82 -16.02 -28.17 -8.58
CA ASP A 82 -16.29 -29.10 -9.67
C ASP A 82 -17.76 -29.57 -9.58
N PRO A 83 -18.63 -29.18 -10.53
CA PRO A 83 -19.98 -29.71 -10.55
C PRO A 83 -19.92 -31.16 -11.04
N ALA A 84 -20.30 -32.07 -10.14
CA ALA A 84 -20.40 -33.52 -10.31
C ALA A 84 -21.14 -33.99 -11.56
#